data_AF-A0A1G3AIU1-F1
#
_entry.id   AF-A0A1G3AIU1-F1
#
_cell.length_a   1.000
_cell.length_b   1.000
_cell.length_c   1.000
_cell.angle_alpha   90.00
_cell.angle_beta   90.00
_cell.angle_gamma   90.00
#
_symmetry.space_group_name_H-M   'P 1'
#
loop_
_entity.id
_entity.type
_entity.pdbx_description
1 polymer ?
#
loop_
_entity_poly.entity_id
_entity_poly.type
_entity_poly.pdbx_seq_one_letter_code
_entity_poly.pdbx_strand_id
1 'polypeptide(L)'
;MTKTILSSACLLVCLLAATTPSFGAEMSVMQYMELEDAAVNKDTGSPVVNVYLMGMLDSYGIANATLRDRKQQQLYCQPDNLALGPMNLRQLINDRLKKNRELISKKDWEVYSKTMNIAGESLFVLQEAFPCK
;
A
#
# COMPACT_ATOMS: atom_id res chain seq x y z
N MET A 1 24.44 48.03 32.03
CA MET A 1 25.05 46.87 31.33
C MET A 1 24.17 45.67 31.59
N THR A 2 23.25 45.37 30.68
CA THR A 2 22.20 44.38 30.91
C THR A 2 21.88 43.64 29.62
N LYS A 3 22.25 42.35 29.64
CA LYS A 3 21.58 41.21 29.00
C LYS A 3 21.65 41.07 27.47
N THR A 4 22.80 40.60 27.00
CA THR A 4 22.95 39.81 25.76
C THR A 4 22.68 38.33 26.05
N ILE A 5 21.43 37.93 26.33
CA ILE A 5 21.08 36.50 26.57
C ILE A 5 19.80 36.08 25.82
N LEU A 6 19.29 36.89 24.89
CA LEU A 6 18.03 36.56 24.18
C LEU A 6 18.21 35.90 22.81
N SER A 7 19.44 35.61 22.37
CA SER A 7 19.69 35.11 21.01
C SER A 7 19.89 33.59 20.89
N SER A 8 20.14 32.87 21.98
CA SER A 8 20.52 31.44 21.91
C SER A 8 19.38 30.45 22.16
N ALA A 9 18.25 30.90 22.71
CA ALA A 9 17.12 30.01 23.00
C ALA A 9 16.24 29.71 21.78
N CYS A 10 16.26 30.58 20.75
CA CYS A 10 15.42 30.42 19.55
C CYS A 10 15.99 29.37 18.57
N LEU A 11 17.31 29.15 18.59
CA LEU A 11 17.98 28.21 17.69
C LEU A 11 17.79 26.74 18.07
N LEU A 12 17.50 26.44 19.35
CA LEU A 12 17.37 25.06 19.82
C LEU A 12 15.99 24.44 19.54
N VAL A 13 14.95 25.27 19.39
CA VAL A 13 13.57 24.80 19.16
C VAL A 13 13.33 24.40 17.70
N CYS A 14 14.02 25.02 16.73
CA CYS A 14 13.89 24.68 15.32
C CYS A 14 14.57 23.36 14.93
N LEU A 15 15.51 22.85 15.72
CA LEU A 15 16.25 21.61 15.44
C LEU A 15 15.51 20.33 15.86
N LEU A 16 14.42 20.45 16.65
CA LEU A 16 13.64 19.29 17.14
C LEU A 16 12.41 18.96 16.28
N ALA A 17 12.09 19.76 15.26
CA ALA A 17 10.93 19.52 14.38
C ALA A 17 11.23 18.56 13.21
N ALA A 18 12.47 18.12 13.02
CA ALA A 18 12.90 17.41 11.81
C ALA A 18 12.94 15.87 11.92
N THR A 19 12.54 15.28 13.05
CA THR A 19 12.68 13.82 13.26
C THR A 19 11.39 13.14 13.71
N THR A 20 10.23 13.58 13.24
CA THR A 20 9.10 12.64 13.19
C THR A 20 9.42 11.67 12.05
N PRO A 21 9.74 10.39 12.30
CA PRO A 21 9.73 9.43 11.23
C PRO A 21 8.33 9.49 10.64
N SER A 22 8.23 9.91 9.38
CA SER A 22 7.02 9.69 8.60
C SER A 22 6.92 8.18 8.42
N PHE A 23 6.40 7.49 9.44
CA PHE A 23 5.83 6.17 9.31
C PHE A 23 4.64 6.34 8.35
N GLY A 24 4.92 6.35 7.06
CA GLY A 24 3.93 5.84 6.11
C GLY A 24 3.67 4.41 6.57
N ALA A 25 2.44 4.11 6.96
CA ALA A 25 2.05 2.76 7.36
C ALA A 25 2.07 1.86 6.11
N GLU A 26 3.27 1.53 5.64
CA GLU A 26 3.53 0.63 4.55
C GLU A 26 3.40 -0.80 5.09
N MET A 27 2.40 -1.52 4.58
CA MET A 27 2.18 -2.92 4.94
C MET A 27 2.96 -3.81 3.97
N SER A 28 3.94 -4.55 4.50
CA SER A 28 4.66 -5.55 3.71
C SER A 28 3.75 -6.74 3.37
N VAL A 29 4.13 -7.52 2.35
CA VAL A 29 3.47 -8.79 2.02
C VAL A 29 3.45 -9.74 3.23
N MET A 30 4.52 -9.80 4.00
CA MET A 30 4.60 -10.63 5.21
C MET A 30 3.57 -10.19 6.26
N GLN A 31 3.48 -8.89 6.56
CA GLN A 31 2.51 -8.36 7.52
C GLN A 31 1.07 -8.57 7.05
N TYR A 32 0.82 -8.38 5.75
CA TYR A 32 -0.47 -8.69 5.15
C TYR A 32 -0.86 -10.15 5.39
N MET A 33 0.05 -11.09 5.12
CA MET A 33 -0.19 -12.52 5.33
C MET A 33 -0.40 -12.85 6.81
N GLU A 34 0.40 -12.30 7.71
CA GLU A 34 0.24 -12.49 9.16
C GLU A 34 -1.13 -12.01 9.66
N LEU A 35 -1.60 -10.86 9.16
CA LEU A 35 -2.92 -10.33 9.51
C LEU A 35 -4.06 -11.20 8.97
N GLU A 36 -3.98 -11.64 7.71
CA GLU A 36 -4.96 -12.56 7.12
C GLU A 36 -4.94 -13.94 7.84
N ASP A 37 -3.76 -14.41 8.24
CA ASP A 37 -3.60 -15.64 9.00
C ASP A 37 -4.15 -15.53 10.43
N ALA A 38 -4.09 -14.34 11.04
CA ALA A 38 -4.69 -14.06 12.34
C ALA A 38 -6.20 -13.78 12.30
N ALA A 39 -6.81 -13.68 11.11
CA ALA A 39 -8.24 -13.38 10.98
C ALA A 39 -9.13 -14.45 11.63
N VAL A 40 -10.10 -14.02 12.45
CA VAL A 40 -11.07 -14.88 13.14
C VAL A 40 -11.99 -15.59 12.14
N ASN A 41 -12.41 -14.90 11.09
CA ASN A 41 -13.21 -15.45 10.00
C ASN A 41 -12.39 -15.43 8.71
N LYS A 42 -12.11 -16.61 8.16
CA LYS A 42 -11.30 -16.80 6.95
C LYS A 42 -12.04 -16.43 5.67
N ASP A 43 -13.36 -16.47 5.67
CA ASP A 43 -14.17 -16.10 4.51
C ASP A 43 -14.18 -14.57 4.32
N THR A 44 -14.14 -13.82 5.42
CA THR A 44 -14.13 -12.34 5.39
C THR A 44 -12.73 -11.74 5.52
N GLY A 45 -11.74 -12.54 5.90
CA GLY A 45 -10.36 -12.12 6.13
C GLY A 45 -10.19 -11.12 7.28
N SER A 46 -9.01 -10.51 7.34
CA SER A 46 -8.68 -9.53 8.39
C SER A 46 -9.43 -8.20 8.21
N PRO A 47 -10.12 -7.67 9.24
CA PRO A 47 -10.75 -6.34 9.16
C PRO A 47 -9.75 -5.21 8.92
N VAL A 48 -8.54 -5.33 9.48
CA VAL A 48 -7.46 -4.35 9.28
C VAL A 48 -7.03 -4.33 7.82
N VAL A 49 -6.83 -5.51 7.24
CA VAL A 49 -6.50 -5.63 5.81
C VAL A 49 -7.64 -5.13 4.96
N ASN A 50 -8.90 -5.41 5.31
CA ASN A 50 -10.05 -4.93 4.56
C ASN A 50 -10.08 -3.40 4.43
N VAL A 51 -9.86 -2.68 5.54
CA VAL A 51 -9.76 -1.21 5.54
C VAL A 51 -8.56 -0.74 4.71
N TYR A 52 -7.43 -1.43 4.83
CA TYR A 52 -6.23 -1.10 4.04
C TYR A 52 -6.48 -1.25 2.52
N LEU A 53 -7.11 -2.35 2.10
CA LEU A 53 -7.46 -2.60 0.70
C LEU A 53 -8.50 -1.58 0.18
N MET A 54 -9.48 -1.17 1.00
CA MET A 54 -10.40 -0.09 0.65
C MET A 54 -9.65 1.21 0.36
N GLY A 55 -8.75 1.62 1.25
CA GLY A 55 -7.97 2.85 1.06
C GLY A 55 -7.12 2.84 -0.21
N MET A 56 -6.57 1.68 -0.59
CA MET A 56 -5.84 1.54 -1.85
C MET A 56 -6.74 1.65 -3.07
N LEU A 57 -7.88 0.96 -3.08
CA LEU A 57 -8.84 1.04 -4.18
C LEU A 57 -9.32 2.48 -4.41
N ASP A 58 -9.66 3.20 -3.33
CA ASP A 58 -10.08 4.60 -3.41
C ASP A 58 -8.94 5.48 -3.96
N SER A 59 -7.72 5.29 -3.47
CA SER A 59 -6.55 6.05 -3.92
C SER A 59 -6.27 5.83 -5.40
N TYR A 60 -6.33 4.58 -5.87
CA TYR A 60 -6.15 4.28 -7.29
C TYR A 60 -7.31 4.77 -8.15
N GLY A 61 -8.54 4.72 -7.64
CA GLY A 61 -9.72 5.26 -8.31
C GLY A 61 -9.57 6.77 -8.56
N ILE A 62 -9.15 7.53 -7.54
CA ILE A 62 -8.87 8.96 -7.66
C ILE A 62 -7.73 9.23 -8.65
N ALA A 63 -6.64 8.46 -8.57
CA ALA A 63 -5.51 8.59 -9.49
C ALA A 63 -5.94 8.32 -10.95
N ASN A 64 -6.69 7.24 -11.19
CA ASN A 64 -7.22 6.90 -12.51
C ASN A 64 -8.21 7.94 -13.05
N ALA A 65 -9.05 8.51 -12.19
CA ALA A 65 -9.95 9.60 -12.57
C ALA A 65 -9.14 10.85 -12.98
N THR A 66 -8.13 11.21 -12.19
CA THR A 66 -7.25 12.34 -12.49
C THR A 66 -6.50 12.16 -13.81
N LEU A 67 -5.97 10.96 -14.07
CA LEU A 67 -5.28 10.64 -15.31
C LEU A 67 -6.23 10.71 -16.52
N ARG A 68 -7.45 10.18 -16.37
CA ARG A 68 -8.49 10.26 -17.41
C ARG A 68 -8.85 11.70 -17.75
N ASP A 69 -9.07 12.55 -16.74
CA ASP A 69 -9.41 13.97 -16.94
C ASP A 69 -8.27 14.72 -17.65
N ARG A 70 -7.02 14.34 -17.38
CA ARG A 70 -5.83 14.87 -18.04
C ARG A 70 -5.54 14.24 -19.40
N LYS A 71 -6.37 13.30 -19.88
CA LYS A 71 -6.16 12.52 -21.11
C LYS A 71 -4.79 11.80 -21.12
N GLN A 72 -4.35 11.35 -19.95
CA GLN A 72 -3.14 10.55 -19.77
C GLN A 72 -3.51 9.08 -19.63
N GLN A 73 -2.54 8.20 -19.85
CA GLN A 73 -2.70 6.77 -19.62
C GLN A 73 -3.06 6.51 -18.16
N GLN A 74 -4.12 5.72 -17.93
CA GLN A 74 -4.57 5.33 -16.60
C GLN A 74 -3.62 4.26 -16.00
N LEU A 75 -3.65 4.09 -14.67
CA LEU A 75 -2.86 3.07 -13.97
C LEU A 75 -3.30 1.66 -14.34
N TYR A 76 -4.61 1.44 -14.51
CA TYR A 76 -5.26 0.22 -15.00
C TYR A 76 -6.63 0.57 -15.61
N CYS A 77 -7.20 -0.31 -16.41
CA CYS A 77 -8.42 -0.07 -17.18
C CYS A 77 -9.53 -1.07 -16.82
N GLN A 78 -10.20 -0.81 -15.69
CA GLN A 78 -11.30 -1.63 -15.17
C GLN A 78 -12.53 -1.59 -16.11
N PRO A 79 -13.20 -2.72 -16.37
CA PRO A 79 -14.46 -2.76 -17.11
C PRO A 79 -15.59 -1.98 -16.42
N ASP A 80 -16.42 -1.28 -17.19
CA ASP A 80 -17.52 -0.43 -16.67
C ASP A 80 -18.57 -1.21 -15.85
N ASN A 81 -18.71 -2.52 -16.09
CA ASN A 81 -19.68 -3.38 -15.43
C ASN A 81 -19.12 -4.14 -14.22
N LEU A 82 -17.85 -3.90 -13.87
CA LEU A 82 -17.22 -4.51 -12.69
C LEU A 82 -17.14 -3.49 -11.57
N ALA A 83 -17.59 -3.85 -10.37
CA ALA A 83 -17.29 -3.08 -9.17
C ALA A 83 -16.13 -3.76 -8.43
N LEU A 84 -14.97 -3.12 -8.38
CA LEU A 84 -13.85 -3.61 -7.57
C LEU A 84 -14.09 -3.27 -6.10
N GLY A 85 -14.03 -4.31 -5.26
CA GLY A 85 -14.07 -4.18 -3.81
C GLY A 85 -12.90 -4.92 -3.14
N PRO A 86 -12.75 -4.77 -1.82
CA PRO A 86 -11.66 -5.37 -1.06
C PRO A 86 -11.58 -6.90 -1.22
N MET A 87 -12.72 -7.58 -1.28
CA MET A 87 -12.76 -9.04 -1.46
C MET A 87 -12.13 -9.46 -2.79
N ASN A 88 -12.49 -8.80 -3.90
CA ASN A 88 -11.94 -9.09 -5.22
C ASN A 88 -10.45 -8.76 -5.28
N LEU A 89 -10.03 -7.61 -4.73
CA LEU A 89 -8.62 -7.24 -4.70
C LEU A 89 -7.79 -8.22 -3.85
N ARG A 90 -8.30 -8.61 -2.68
CA ARG A 90 -7.69 -9.64 -1.83
C ARG A 90 -7.46 -10.94 -2.60
N GLN A 91 -8.47 -11.39 -3.34
CA GLN A 91 -8.37 -12.63 -4.11
C GLN A 91 -7.24 -12.55 -5.15
N LEU A 92 -7.20 -11.45 -5.92
CA LEU A 92 -6.14 -11.22 -6.92
C LEU A 92 -4.74 -11.20 -6.30
N ILE A 93 -4.59 -10.51 -5.17
CA ILE A 93 -3.34 -10.46 -4.39
C ILE A 93 -2.95 -11.88 -3.96
N ASN A 94 -3.87 -12.62 -3.32
CA ASN A 94 -3.58 -13.96 -2.80
C ASN A 94 -3.19 -14.93 -3.93
N ASP A 95 -3.87 -14.88 -5.07
CA ASP A 95 -3.55 -15.72 -6.22
C ASP A 95 -2.15 -15.43 -6.76
N ARG A 96 -1.77 -14.15 -6.87
CA ARG A 96 -0.42 -13.75 -7.28
C ARG A 96 0.64 -14.15 -6.26
N LEU A 97 0.39 -13.91 -4.97
CA LEU A 97 1.33 -14.27 -3.89
C LEU A 97 1.56 -15.78 -3.83
N LYS A 98 0.49 -16.58 -3.99
CA LYS A 98 0.58 -18.04 -4.07
C LYS A 98 1.45 -18.46 -5.25
N LYS A 99 1.19 -17.92 -6.45
CA LYS A 99 1.98 -18.20 -7.64
C LYS A 99 3.45 -17.82 -7.46
N ASN A 100 3.74 -16.63 -6.92
CA ASN A 100 5.11 -16.17 -6.69
C ASN A 100 5.85 -17.09 -5.71
N ARG A 101 5.19 -17.52 -4.63
CA ARG A 101 5.76 -18.45 -3.64
C ARG A 101 6.14 -19.81 -4.24
N GLU A 102 5.41 -20.27 -5.24
CA GLU A 102 5.69 -21.51 -5.95
C GLU A 102 6.83 -21.36 -6.99
N LEU A 103 7.09 -20.15 -7.48
CA LEU A 103 8.05 -19.87 -8.55
C LEU A 103 9.46 -19.52 -8.05
N ILE A 104 9.60 -18.98 -6.84
CA ILE A 104 10.89 -18.50 -6.32
C ILE A 104 11.41 -19.35 -5.16
N SER A 105 12.73 -19.27 -4.88
CA SER A 105 13.32 -20.03 -3.78
C SER A 105 12.79 -19.56 -2.42
N LYS A 106 12.86 -20.41 -1.39
CA LYS A 106 12.47 -20.04 -0.01
C LYS A 106 13.20 -18.79 0.48
N LYS A 107 14.49 -18.66 0.15
CA LYS A 107 15.31 -17.50 0.54
C LYS A 107 14.82 -16.24 -0.16
N ASP A 108 14.53 -16.32 -1.44
CA ASP A 108 14.04 -15.16 -2.22
C ASP A 108 12.63 -14.77 -1.78
N TRP A 109 11.78 -15.74 -1.44
CA TRP A 109 10.47 -15.49 -0.85
C TRP A 109 10.56 -14.75 0.49
N GLU A 110 11.50 -15.13 1.35
CA GLU A 110 11.68 -14.44 2.63
C GLU A 110 12.10 -12.98 2.41
N VAL A 111 12.99 -12.71 1.47
CA VAL A 111 13.39 -11.33 1.13
C VAL A 111 12.20 -10.58 0.55
N TYR A 112 11.58 -11.13 -0.50
CA TYR A 112 10.45 -10.54 -1.19
C TYR A 112 9.29 -10.21 -0.24
N SER A 113 8.87 -11.16 0.60
CA SER A 113 7.73 -10.95 1.50
C SER A 113 7.98 -9.86 2.55
N LYS A 114 9.24 -9.67 2.96
CA LYS A 114 9.63 -8.63 3.93
C LYS A 114 9.78 -7.25 3.31
N THR A 115 10.23 -7.16 2.06
CA THR A 115 10.57 -5.88 1.42
C THR A 115 9.50 -5.37 0.47
N MET A 116 8.71 -6.26 -0.14
CA MET A 116 7.65 -5.88 -1.06
C MET A 116 6.44 -5.36 -0.28
N ASN A 117 5.96 -4.19 -0.67
CA ASN A 117 4.75 -3.57 -0.13
C ASN A 117 3.51 -4.10 -0.84
N ILE A 118 2.48 -4.40 -0.05
CA ILE A 118 1.19 -4.86 -0.55
C ILE A 118 0.50 -3.84 -1.47
N ALA A 119 0.78 -2.54 -1.33
CA ALA A 119 0.33 -1.51 -2.25
C ALA A 119 0.92 -1.68 -3.64
N GLY A 120 2.24 -1.89 -3.74
CA GLY A 120 2.88 -2.20 -5.02
C GLY A 120 2.28 -3.44 -5.66
N GLU A 121 2.14 -4.52 -4.88
CA GLU A 121 1.51 -5.75 -5.36
C GLU A 121 0.06 -5.58 -5.80
N SER A 122 -0.72 -4.82 -5.04
CA SER A 122 -2.12 -4.55 -5.36
C SER A 122 -2.27 -3.80 -6.69
N LEU A 123 -1.38 -2.84 -6.98
CA LEU A 123 -1.39 -2.16 -8.27
C LEU A 123 -0.94 -3.11 -9.40
N PHE A 124 0.08 -3.93 -9.17
CA PHE A 124 0.53 -4.89 -10.18
C PHE A 124 -0.55 -5.91 -10.56
N VAL A 125 -1.28 -6.46 -9.58
CA VAL A 125 -2.39 -7.40 -9.90
C VAL A 125 -3.51 -6.72 -10.68
N LEU A 126 -3.80 -5.44 -10.40
CA LEU A 126 -4.80 -4.69 -11.15
C LEU A 126 -4.35 -4.42 -12.58
N GLN A 127 -3.07 -4.13 -12.79
CA GLN A 127 -2.49 -3.95 -14.13
C GLN A 127 -2.49 -5.23 -14.96
N GLU A 128 -2.21 -6.37 -14.33
CA GLU A 128 -2.28 -7.67 -15.00
C GLU A 128 -3.71 -8.10 -15.31
N ALA A 129 -4.64 -7.89 -14.37
CA ALA A 129 -6.04 -8.25 -14.55
C ALA A 129 -6.77 -7.32 -15.54
N PHE A 130 -6.42 -6.04 -15.54
CA PHE A 130 -7.11 -4.99 -16.29
C PHE A 130 -6.12 -4.09 -17.06
N PRO A 131 -5.37 -4.65 -18.02
CA PRO A 131 -4.40 -3.88 -18.78
C PRO A 131 -5.10 -2.82 -19.64
N CYS A 132 -4.56 -1.61 -19.64
CA CYS A 132 -4.94 -0.57 -20.60
C CYS A 132 -4.41 -0.92 -21.98
N LYS A 133 -5.27 -0.87 -23.00
CA LYS A 133 -4.94 -1.12 -24.40
C LYS A 133 -4.81 0.18 -25.19
#